data_AF-A0A662BM78-F1
#
_entry.id   AF-A0A662BM78-F1
#
_cell.length_a   1.000
_cell.length_b   1.000
_cell.length_c   1.000
_cell.angle_alpha   90.00
_cell.angle_beta   90.00
_cell.angle_gamma   90.00
#
_symmetry.space_group_name_H-M   'P 1'
#
loop_
_entity.id
_entity.type
_entity.pdbx_description
1 polymer ?
#
loop_
_entity_poly.entity_id
_entity_poly.type
_entity_poly.pdbx_seq_one_letter_code
_entity_poly.pdbx_strand_id
1 'polypeptide(L)'
;DKNLDTYCSGFNFGPYGTSNKTVEVLVNEVLKHWDGNWKYNKKDALHEAFLLNLNIDKATQLLNWSPVWDFKTTIEKTVEWYKKSFENPDNINKVTNEQIEEYSISFFNNLNSF
;
A
#
# COMPACT_ATOMS: atom_id res chain seq x y z
N ASP A 1 33.97 8.01 -13.67
CA ASP A 1 32.50 8.20 -13.53
C ASP A 1 31.69 7.10 -14.21
N LYS A 2 31.79 5.86 -13.73
CA LYS A 2 30.88 4.75 -14.12
C LYS A 2 29.97 4.49 -12.92
N ASN A 3 28.81 5.16 -12.81
CA ASN A 3 27.71 4.65 -11.97
C ASN A 3 26.41 5.48 -11.93
N LEU A 4 26.41 6.75 -12.35
CA LEU A 4 25.17 7.56 -12.32
C LEU A 4 24.17 7.14 -13.41
N ASP A 5 24.66 6.73 -14.58
CA ASP A 5 23.82 6.25 -15.70
C ASP A 5 22.89 5.10 -15.28
N THR A 6 23.33 4.24 -14.35
CA THR A 6 22.53 3.13 -13.80
C THR A 6 21.27 3.62 -13.09
N TYR A 7 21.32 4.79 -12.46
CA TYR A 7 20.22 5.39 -11.70
C TYR A 7 19.47 6.47 -12.49
N CYS A 8 20.07 7.05 -13.53
CA CYS A 8 19.44 8.07 -14.39
C CYS A 8 18.47 7.45 -15.41
N SER A 9 17.47 6.70 -14.93
CA SER A 9 16.48 6.03 -15.76
C SER A 9 15.12 5.92 -15.06
N GLY A 10 14.10 5.42 -15.75
CA GLY A 10 12.77 5.20 -15.16
C GLY A 10 12.73 4.01 -14.21
N PHE A 11 11.98 4.14 -13.11
CA PHE A 11 11.70 3.09 -12.14
C PHE A 11 10.20 3.02 -11.87
N ASN A 12 9.68 1.81 -11.76
CA ASN A 12 8.33 1.56 -11.28
C ASN A 12 8.38 1.25 -9.79
N PHE A 13 7.40 1.77 -9.06
CA PHE A 13 7.18 1.48 -7.65
C PHE A 13 5.74 1.01 -7.49
N GLY A 14 5.56 -0.08 -6.77
CA GLY A 14 4.28 -0.72 -6.62
C GLY A 14 4.36 -1.89 -5.65
N PRO A 15 3.23 -2.49 -5.31
CA PRO A 15 3.22 -3.64 -4.43
C PRO A 15 3.77 -4.88 -5.16
N TYR A 16 4.09 -5.93 -4.41
CA TYR A 16 4.30 -7.25 -5.00
C TYR A 16 3.02 -7.72 -5.69
N GLY A 17 3.15 -8.51 -6.77
CA GLY A 17 2.00 -9.06 -7.48
C GLY A 17 1.07 -9.90 -6.60
N THR A 18 1.57 -10.46 -5.48
CA THR A 18 0.80 -11.19 -4.47
C THR A 18 -0.21 -10.31 -3.72
N SER A 19 0.00 -9.00 -3.70
CA SER A 19 -0.90 -8.00 -3.11
C SER A 19 -2.04 -7.59 -4.04
N ASN A 20 -2.06 -8.05 -5.31
CA ASN A 20 -3.21 -7.82 -6.19
C ASN A 20 -4.41 -8.60 -5.67
N LYS A 21 -5.42 -7.88 -5.20
CA LYS A 21 -6.68 -8.43 -4.66
C LYS A 21 -7.86 -7.89 -5.44
N THR A 22 -8.95 -8.65 -5.46
CA THR A 22 -10.22 -8.17 -5.99
C THR A 22 -10.80 -7.09 -5.09
N VAL A 23 -11.69 -6.25 -5.64
CA VAL A 23 -12.43 -5.25 -4.86
C VAL A 23 -13.22 -5.88 -3.72
N GLU A 24 -13.78 -7.08 -3.92
CA GLU A 24 -14.48 -7.82 -2.87
C GLU A 24 -13.56 -8.15 -1.68
N VAL A 25 -12.34 -8.63 -1.94
CA VAL A 25 -11.37 -8.91 -0.87
C VAL A 25 -10.98 -7.62 -0.14
N LEU A 26 -10.81 -6.51 -0.87
CA LEU A 26 -10.57 -5.19 -0.30
C LEU A 26 -11.68 -4.75 0.65
N VAL A 27 -12.93 -4.80 0.21
CA VAL A 27 -14.08 -4.39 1.04
C VAL A 27 -14.22 -5.29 2.26
N ASN A 28 -14.05 -6.60 2.10
CA ASN A 28 -14.13 -7.53 3.23
C ASN A 28 -12.99 -7.32 4.24
N GLU A 29 -11.78 -6.90 3.81
CA GLU A 29 -10.71 -6.54 4.74
C GLU A 29 -11.01 -5.25 5.49
N VAL A 30 -11.53 -4.22 4.80
CA VAL A 30 -11.94 -2.95 5.43
C VAL A 30 -12.98 -3.19 6.52
N LEU A 31 -13.96 -4.06 6.26
CA LEU A 31 -15.05 -4.37 7.19
C LEU A 31 -14.61 -5.11 8.46
N LYS A 32 -13.36 -5.58 8.54
CA LYS A 32 -12.80 -6.10 9.80
C LYS A 32 -12.41 -4.98 10.77
N HIS A 33 -12.15 -3.78 10.25
CA HIS A 33 -11.67 -2.63 11.01
C HIS A 33 -12.70 -1.49 11.10
N TRP A 34 -13.72 -1.53 10.24
CA TRP A 34 -14.81 -0.56 10.18
C TRP A 34 -16.17 -1.25 10.17
N ASP A 35 -17.00 -0.94 11.17
CA ASP A 35 -18.35 -1.51 11.27
C ASP A 35 -19.25 -1.04 10.12
N GLY A 36 -19.77 -1.99 9.36
CA GLY A 36 -20.62 -1.68 8.21
C GLY A 36 -21.07 -2.92 7.46
N ASN A 37 -21.88 -2.69 6.43
CA ASN A 37 -22.29 -3.72 5.50
C ASN A 37 -22.12 -3.18 4.08
N TRP A 38 -21.71 -4.05 3.16
CA TRP A 38 -21.61 -3.70 1.76
C TRP A 38 -22.56 -4.57 0.94
N LYS A 39 -23.05 -4.04 -0.18
CA LYS A 39 -23.85 -4.77 -1.15
C LYS A 39 -23.32 -4.49 -2.54
N TYR A 40 -22.99 -5.54 -3.27
CA TYR A 40 -22.64 -5.44 -4.69
C TYR A 40 -23.91 -5.45 -5.54
N ASN A 41 -24.09 -4.45 -6.40
CA ASN A 41 -25.18 -4.44 -7.39
C ASN A 41 -24.59 -4.58 -8.79
N LYS A 42 -24.74 -5.77 -9.38
CA LYS A 42 -24.20 -6.08 -10.70
C LYS A 42 -25.18 -5.60 -11.78
N LYS A 43 -25.05 -4.36 -12.23
CA LYS A 43 -25.59 -3.91 -13.52
C LYS A 43 -24.42 -3.60 -14.45
N ASP A 44 -24.36 -4.30 -15.58
CA ASP A 44 -23.44 -4.05 -16.69
C ASP A 44 -21.95 -4.00 -16.29
N ALA A 45 -21.46 -5.09 -15.70
CA ALA A 45 -20.01 -5.26 -15.50
C ALA A 45 -19.34 -5.37 -16.88
N LEU A 46 -18.88 -4.23 -17.41
CA LEU A 46 -17.99 -4.18 -18.55
C LEU A 46 -16.79 -5.08 -18.27
N HIS A 47 -16.35 -5.83 -19.28
CA HIS A 47 -15.17 -6.67 -19.16
C HIS A 47 -13.99 -5.75 -18.83
N GLU A 48 -13.51 -5.83 -17.59
CA GLU A 48 -12.38 -5.02 -17.15
C GLU A 48 -11.17 -5.34 -18.03
N ALA A 49 -10.41 -4.32 -18.42
CA ALA A 49 -9.18 -4.52 -19.17
C ALA A 49 -8.25 -5.49 -18.41
N PHE A 50 -7.37 -6.20 -19.13
CA PHE A 50 -6.35 -7.03 -18.51
C PHE A 50 -5.64 -6.24 -17.38
N LEU A 51 -5.62 -6.81 -16.17
CA LEU A 51 -5.05 -6.20 -14.97
C LEU A 51 -3.65 -5.64 -15.28
N LEU A 52 -3.51 -4.32 -15.27
CA LEU A 52 -2.21 -3.68 -15.44
C LEU A 52 -1.42 -3.84 -14.15
N ASN A 53 -0.29 -4.54 -14.22
CA ASN A 53 0.65 -4.65 -13.12
C ASN A 53 2.02 -4.10 -13.54
N LEU A 54 2.68 -3.39 -12.63
CA LEU A 54 4.03 -2.88 -12.85
C LEU A 54 5.05 -3.91 -12.35
N ASN A 55 6.04 -4.23 -13.18
CA ASN A 55 7.23 -4.94 -12.72
C ASN A 55 8.11 -3.94 -11.93
N ILE A 56 8.43 -4.29 -10.67
CA ILE A 56 9.25 -3.50 -9.74
C ILE A 56 10.67 -4.05 -9.56
N ASP A 57 11.04 -5.13 -10.24
CA ASP A 57 12.30 -5.86 -10.07
C ASP A 57 13.51 -4.92 -10.20
N LYS A 58 13.43 -3.95 -11.11
CA LYS A 58 14.48 -2.95 -11.32
C LYS A 58 14.71 -2.09 -10.07
N ALA A 59 13.64 -1.63 -9.40
CA ALA A 59 13.76 -0.86 -8.17
C ALA A 59 14.30 -1.74 -7.03
N THR A 60 13.85 -2.98 -6.94
CA THR A 60 14.36 -3.93 -5.93
C THR A 60 15.82 -4.26 -6.12
N GLN A 61 16.27 -4.55 -7.35
CA GLN A 61 17.65 -4.96 -7.62
C GLN A 61 18.64 -3.79 -7.56
N LEU A 62 18.28 -2.62 -8.08
CA LEU A 62 19.22 -1.50 -8.20
C LEU A 62 19.16 -0.53 -7.01
N LEU A 63 17.98 -0.33 -6.42
CA LEU A 63 17.79 0.62 -5.32
C LEU A 63 17.68 -0.06 -3.96
N ASN A 64 17.70 -1.41 -3.91
CA ASN A 64 17.34 -2.19 -2.74
C ASN A 64 15.96 -1.77 -2.16
N TRP A 65 15.04 -1.39 -3.06
CA TRP A 65 13.72 -0.89 -2.69
C TRP A 65 12.68 -2.03 -2.72
N SER A 66 11.84 -2.07 -1.70
CA SER A 66 10.70 -3.01 -1.64
C SER A 66 9.51 -2.36 -0.93
N PRO A 67 8.26 -2.75 -1.26
CA PRO A 67 7.09 -2.37 -0.48
C PRO A 67 7.23 -2.92 0.95
N VAL A 68 6.81 -2.13 1.95
CA VAL A 68 7.06 -2.40 3.37
C VAL A 68 5.84 -2.99 4.06
N TRP A 69 4.70 -2.32 3.94
CA TRP A 69 3.44 -2.82 4.48
C TRP A 69 2.76 -3.72 3.47
N ASP A 70 2.29 -4.87 3.96
CA ASP A 70 1.48 -5.76 3.16
C ASP A 70 0.06 -5.20 2.96
N PHE A 71 -0.74 -5.94 2.19
CA PHE A 71 -2.13 -5.58 1.93
C PHE A 71 -2.94 -5.36 3.22
N LYS A 72 -2.84 -6.27 4.20
CA LYS A 72 -3.66 -6.20 5.42
C LYS A 72 -3.27 -5.01 6.28
N THR A 73 -1.96 -4.83 6.52
CA THR A 73 -1.46 -3.69 7.29
C THR A 73 -1.82 -2.36 6.63
N THR A 74 -1.75 -2.29 5.30
CA THR A 74 -2.14 -1.08 4.56
C THR A 74 -3.61 -0.74 4.77
N ILE A 75 -4.50 -1.73 4.71
CA ILE A 75 -5.94 -1.52 4.94
C ILE A 75 -6.23 -1.13 6.38
N GLU A 76 -5.62 -1.81 7.35
CA GLU A 76 -5.73 -1.48 8.77
C GLU A 76 -5.32 -0.03 9.04
N LYS A 77 -4.12 0.38 8.58
CA LYS A 77 -3.59 1.73 8.77
C LYS A 77 -4.42 2.80 8.07
N THR A 78 -4.95 2.49 6.88
CA THR A 78 -5.86 3.38 6.15
C THR A 78 -7.16 3.60 6.93
N VAL A 79 -7.80 2.52 7.39
CA VAL A 79 -9.04 2.60 8.17
C VAL A 79 -8.82 3.34 9.48
N GLU A 80 -7.74 3.03 10.21
CA GLU A 80 -7.36 3.69 11.45
C GLU A 80 -7.23 5.21 11.26
N TRP A 81 -6.53 5.63 10.20
CA TRP A 81 -6.34 7.05 9.89
C TRP A 81 -7.67 7.75 9.64
N TYR A 82 -8.55 7.16 8.82
CA TYR A 82 -9.87 7.74 8.55
C TYR A 82 -10.71 7.86 9.82
N LYS A 83 -10.77 6.83 10.66
CA LYS A 83 -11.53 6.88 11.93
C LYS A 83 -11.04 8.04 12.81
N LYS A 84 -9.73 8.12 13.03
CA LYS A 84 -9.12 9.20 13.82
C LYS A 84 -9.35 10.58 13.21
N SER A 85 -9.35 10.69 11.87
CA SER A 85 -9.63 11.95 11.18
C SER A 85 -11.06 12.45 11.41
N PHE A 86 -12.05 11.55 11.49
CA PHE A 86 -13.44 11.92 11.76
C PHE A 86 -13.69 12.20 13.24
N GLU A 87 -13.05 11.44 14.14
CA GLU A 87 -13.20 11.58 15.59
C GLU A 87 -12.50 12.82 16.16
N ASN A 88 -11.30 13.14 15.67
CA ASN A 88 -10.53 14.30 16.12
C ASN A 88 -9.65 14.87 14.98
N PRO A 89 -10.24 15.70 14.09
CA PRO A 89 -9.53 16.28 12.95
C PRO A 89 -8.27 17.07 13.33
N ASP A 90 -8.29 17.77 14.48
CA ASP A 90 -7.17 18.62 14.92
C ASP A 90 -5.91 17.81 15.23
N ASN A 91 -6.05 16.51 15.52
CA ASN A 91 -4.95 15.62 15.86
C ASN A 91 -4.44 14.79 14.65
N ILE A 92 -4.98 14.99 13.45
CA ILE A 92 -4.64 14.13 12.30
C ILE A 92 -3.18 14.24 11.87
N ASN A 93 -2.56 15.40 12.06
CA ASN A 93 -1.12 15.59 11.81
C ASN A 93 -0.27 14.68 12.70
N LYS A 94 -0.67 14.49 13.96
CA LYS A 94 0.03 13.60 14.88
C LYS A 94 -0.06 12.14 14.39
N VAL A 95 -1.26 11.69 14.06
CA VAL A 95 -1.50 10.32 13.55
C VAL A 95 -0.72 10.06 12.27
N THR A 96 -0.69 11.05 11.36
CA THR A 96 0.07 10.96 10.12
C THR A 96 1.57 10.82 10.39
N ASN A 97 2.12 11.62 11.31
CA ASN A 97 3.52 11.52 11.68
C ASN A 97 3.87 10.19 12.38
N GLU A 98 3.00 9.71 13.27
CA GLU A 98 3.13 8.39 13.91
C GLU A 98 3.19 7.28 12.84
N GLN A 99 2.29 7.29 11.86
CA GLN A 99 2.29 6.30 10.78
C GLN A 99 3.53 6.39 9.86
N ILE A 100 4.07 7.59 9.61
CA ILE A 100 5.34 7.76 8.88
C ILE A 100 6.50 7.12 9.66
N GLU A 101 6.55 7.32 10.97
CA GLU A 101 7.56 6.72 11.84
C GLU A 101 7.43 5.19 11.86
N GLU A 102 6.22 4.66 12.03
CA GLU A 102 5.95 3.22 11.99
C GLU A 102 6.36 2.58 10.66
N TYR A 103 6.07 3.24 9.53
CA TYR A 103 6.48 2.77 8.21
C TYR A 103 8.01 2.76 8.10
N SER A 104 8.68 3.81 8.57
CA SER A 104 10.13 3.93 8.54
C SER A 104 10.81 2.86 9.39
N ILE A 105 10.30 2.61 10.60
CA ILE A 105 10.78 1.52 11.47
C ILE A 105 10.59 0.16 10.78
N SER A 106 9.41 -0.09 10.21
CA SER A 106 9.11 -1.33 9.48
C SER A 106 10.08 -1.53 8.31
N PHE A 107 10.40 -0.46 7.58
CA PHE A 107 11.38 -0.48 6.49
C PHE A 107 12.77 -0.91 6.98
N PHE A 108 13.28 -0.28 8.05
CA PHE A 108 14.59 -0.63 8.59
C PHE A 108 14.63 -2.05 9.18
N ASN A 109 13.55 -2.51 9.82
CA ASN A 109 13.45 -3.88 10.33
C ASN A 109 13.50 -4.90 9.19
N ASN A 110 12.81 -4.62 8.07
CA ASN A 110 12.85 -5.49 6.90
C ASN A 110 14.26 -5.56 6.29
N LEU A 111 15.01 -4.45 6.28
CA LEU A 111 16.40 -4.44 5.81
C LEU A 111 17.34 -5.26 6.70
N ASN A 112 17.14 -5.23 8.03
CA ASN A 112 18.00 -5.92 9.01
C ASN A 112 17.64 -7.40 9.22
N SER A 113 16.56 -7.88 8.59
CA SER A 113 16.10 -9.28 8.68
C SER A 113 16.74 -10.21 7.64
N PHE A 114 17.73 -9.71 6.88
CA PHE A 114 18.56 -10.43 5.91
C PHE A 114 20.03 -10.43 6.35
#